data_AF-A0A511W311-F1
#
_entry.id   AF-A0A511W311-F1
#
_cell.length_a   1.000
_cell.length_b   1.000
_cell.length_c   1.000
_cell.angle_alpha   90.00
_cell.angle_beta   90.00
_cell.angle_gamma   90.00
#
_symmetry.space_group_name_H-M   'P 1'
#
loop_
_entity.id
_entity.type
_entity.pdbx_description
1 polymer ?
#
loop_
_entity_poly.entity_id
_entity_poly.type
_entity_poly.pdbx_seq_one_letter_code
_entity_poly.pdbx_strand_id
1 'polypeptide(L)'
;MKSKILLIALTASITLNIVIIFSLFNQNSEENVEQTLNRLMFDAAFQIQDEMTEEHYARMSQTFDHIEELSRNSMDDSDYSREVWQTMSVVHQQLTSVDHHVLELEPETRREISQTINHSVENRNINEIAQNIYNIINENETD
;
A
#
# COMPACT_ATOMS: atom_id res chain seq x y z
N MET A 1 -16.24 9.98 -24.45
CA MET A 1 -14.96 9.90 -23.70
C MET A 1 -15.07 9.13 -22.39
N LYS A 2 -16.12 9.34 -21.57
CA LYS A 2 -16.30 8.66 -20.27
C LYS A 2 -16.31 7.11 -20.32
N SER A 3 -16.83 6.49 -21.39
CA SER A 3 -16.93 5.02 -21.48
C SER A 3 -15.61 4.30 -21.82
N LYS A 4 -14.62 4.98 -22.40
CA LYS A 4 -13.33 4.35 -22.75
C LYS A 4 -12.40 4.25 -21.54
N ILE A 5 -12.46 5.24 -20.65
CA ILE A 5 -11.70 5.26 -19.39
C ILE A 5 -12.24 4.18 -18.44
N LEU A 6 -13.57 4.06 -18.33
CA LEU A 6 -14.20 3.01 -17.52
C LEU A 6 -13.79 1.60 -17.97
N LEU A 7 -13.67 1.37 -19.28
CA LEU A 7 -13.33 0.07 -19.84
C LEU A 7 -11.87 -0.31 -19.57
N ILE A 8 -10.96 0.67 -19.64
CA ILE A 8 -9.52 0.49 -19.38
C ILE A 8 -9.25 0.26 -17.89
N ALA A 9 -9.90 1.02 -17.01
CA ALA A 9 -9.82 0.82 -15.56
C ALA A 9 -10.33 -0.58 -15.15
N LEU A 10 -11.41 -1.04 -15.80
CA LEU A 10 -11.94 -2.38 -15.58
C LEU A 10 -10.96 -3.46 -16.05
N THR A 11 -10.30 -3.28 -17.20
CA THR A 11 -9.32 -4.27 -17.70
C THR A 11 -8.04 -4.30 -16.87
N ALA A 12 -7.56 -3.16 -16.39
CA ALA A 12 -6.40 -3.10 -15.49
C ALA A 12 -6.70 -3.75 -14.13
N SER A 13 -7.88 -3.49 -13.56
CA SER A 13 -8.35 -4.13 -12.32
C SER A 13 -8.50 -5.65 -12.48
N ILE A 14 -9.00 -6.11 -13.63
CA ILE A 14 -9.07 -7.55 -13.94
C ILE A 14 -7.66 -8.15 -14.09
N THR A 15 -6.71 -7.44 -14.70
CA THR A 15 -5.35 -7.96 -14.89
C THR A 15 -4.61 -8.08 -13.55
N LEU A 16 -4.77 -7.09 -12.66
CA LEU A 16 -4.22 -7.14 -11.30
C LEU A 16 -4.84 -8.30 -10.51
N ASN A 17 -6.17 -8.46 -10.58
CA ASN A 17 -6.88 -9.58 -9.97
C ASN A 17 -6.42 -10.95 -10.50
N ILE A 18 -6.18 -11.10 -11.81
CA ILE A 18 -5.73 -12.38 -12.39
C ILE A 18 -4.31 -12.73 -11.93
N VAL A 19 -3.41 -11.75 -11.83
CA VAL A 19 -2.04 -11.98 -11.32
C VAL A 19 -2.06 -12.35 -9.83
N ILE A 20 -2.90 -11.69 -9.04
CA ILE A 20 -3.08 -11.98 -7.60
C ILE A 20 -3.67 -13.39 -7.42
N ILE A 21 -4.73 -13.74 -8.15
CA ILE A 21 -5.35 -15.08 -8.09
C ILE A 21 -4.35 -16.17 -8.51
N PHE A 22 -3.53 -15.95 -9.56
CA PHE A 22 -2.48 -16.90 -9.94
C PHE A 22 -1.39 -17.05 -8.87
N SER A 23 -1.06 -15.99 -8.13
CA SER A 23 -0.13 -16.09 -7.00
C SER A 23 -0.73 -16.81 -5.77
N LEU A 24 -2.04 -16.70 -5.56
CA LEU A 24 -2.76 -17.37 -4.46
C LEU A 24 -2.94 -18.88 -4.71
N PHE A 25 -3.14 -19.30 -5.96
CA PHE A 25 -3.35 -20.72 -6.30
C PHE A 25 -2.10 -21.63 -6.16
N ASN A 26 -0.94 -21.07 -5.83
CA ASN A 26 0.34 -21.80 -5.77
C ASN A 26 1.01 -21.78 -4.37
N GLN A 27 0.24 -21.49 -3.31
CA GLN A 27 0.76 -21.26 -1.96
C GLN A 27 0.80 -22.53 -1.09
N ASN A 28 1.97 -22.77 -0.47
CA ASN A 28 2.10 -23.41 0.85
C ASN A 28 3.52 -23.18 1.45
N SER A 29 4.15 -22.01 1.22
CA SER A 29 5.36 -21.63 1.96
C SER A 29 5.30 -20.17 2.42
N GLU A 30 5.72 -19.93 3.67
CA GLU A 30 5.80 -18.62 4.32
C GLU A 30 6.62 -17.61 3.50
N GLU A 31 7.72 -18.06 2.88
CA GLU A 31 8.58 -17.24 2.03
C GLU A 31 7.83 -16.61 0.83
N ASN A 32 6.86 -17.32 0.27
CA ASN A 32 6.05 -16.77 -0.83
C ASN A 32 5.08 -15.68 -0.35
N VAL A 33 4.61 -15.76 0.90
CA VAL A 33 3.72 -14.74 1.47
C VAL A 33 4.49 -13.47 1.77
N GLU A 34 5.67 -13.57 2.41
CA GLU A 34 6.55 -12.42 2.67
C GLU A 34 6.89 -11.68 1.37
N GLN A 35 7.32 -12.40 0.33
CA GLN A 35 7.63 -11.79 -0.97
C GLN A 35 6.42 -11.10 -1.61
N THR A 36 5.22 -11.68 -1.44
CA THR A 36 3.99 -11.08 -1.97
C THR A 36 3.62 -9.81 -1.21
N LEU A 37 3.71 -9.81 0.13
CA LEU A 37 3.47 -8.64 0.97
C LEU A 37 4.47 -7.51 0.65
N ASN A 38 5.75 -7.83 0.52
CA ASN A 38 6.79 -6.88 0.08
C ASN A 38 6.41 -6.23 -1.25
N ARG A 39 6.06 -7.04 -2.25
CA ARG A 39 5.66 -6.54 -3.58
C ARG A 39 4.46 -5.60 -3.50
N LEU A 40 3.42 -5.98 -2.74
CA LEU A 40 2.23 -5.14 -2.59
C LEU A 40 2.55 -3.81 -1.89
N MET A 41 3.43 -3.80 -0.88
CA MET A 41 3.87 -2.56 -0.22
C MET A 41 4.66 -1.65 -1.18
N PHE A 42 5.55 -2.22 -2.01
CA PHE A 42 6.21 -1.47 -3.08
C PHE A 42 5.21 -0.91 -4.10
N ASP A 43 4.21 -1.70 -4.50
CA ASP A 43 3.16 -1.27 -5.43
C ASP A 43 2.35 -0.09 -4.84
N ALA A 44 2.00 -0.15 -3.55
CA ALA A 44 1.31 0.93 -2.85
C ALA A 44 2.17 2.21 -2.79
N ALA A 45 3.45 2.08 -2.43
CA ALA A 45 4.40 3.19 -2.40
C ALA A 45 4.57 3.84 -3.79
N PHE A 46 4.59 3.03 -4.85
CA PHE A 46 4.64 3.53 -6.23
C PHE A 46 3.40 4.35 -6.59
N GLN A 47 2.19 3.89 -6.22
CA GLN A 47 0.97 4.68 -6.45
C GLN A 47 1.00 6.03 -5.72
N ILE A 48 1.73 6.14 -4.60
CA ILE A 48 1.86 7.38 -3.83
C ILE A 48 2.82 8.37 -4.49
N GLN A 49 3.94 7.88 -5.05
CA GLN A 49 5.06 8.71 -5.51
C GLN A 49 4.75 9.61 -6.72
N ASP A 50 3.92 9.12 -7.64
CA ASP A 50 3.61 9.81 -8.90
C ASP A 50 2.61 10.98 -8.68
N GLU A 51 2.21 11.67 -9.75
CA GLU A 51 1.11 12.63 -9.69
C GLU A 51 -0.13 11.94 -9.09
N MET A 52 -0.48 12.27 -7.85
CA MET A 52 -1.61 11.64 -7.17
C MET A 52 -2.92 12.08 -7.82
N THR A 53 -3.53 11.15 -8.54
CA THR A 53 -4.85 11.30 -9.15
C THR A 53 -5.87 10.47 -8.39
N GLU A 54 -7.16 10.72 -8.59
CA GLU A 54 -8.22 9.85 -8.04
C GLU A 54 -8.04 8.37 -8.43
N GLU A 55 -7.48 8.11 -9.61
CA GLU A 55 -7.18 6.76 -10.09
C GLU A 55 -6.02 6.12 -9.31
N HIS A 56 -4.95 6.87 -9.06
CA HIS A 56 -3.84 6.41 -8.22
C HIS A 56 -4.29 6.16 -6.79
N TYR A 57 -5.10 7.07 -6.23
CA TYR A 57 -5.69 6.91 -4.90
C TYR A 57 -6.52 5.62 -4.80
N ALA A 58 -7.41 5.37 -5.77
CA ALA A 58 -8.25 4.18 -5.78
C ALA A 58 -7.41 2.90 -5.88
N ARG A 59 -6.36 2.89 -6.72
CA ARG A 59 -5.41 1.76 -6.81
C ARG A 59 -4.64 1.55 -5.51
N MET A 60 -4.14 2.63 -4.90
CA MET A 60 -3.42 2.59 -3.64
C MET A 60 -4.28 1.97 -2.52
N SER A 61 -5.51 2.46 -2.34
CA SER A 61 -6.43 1.95 -1.32
C SER A 61 -6.77 0.47 -1.55
N GLN A 62 -7.03 0.06 -2.80
CA GLN A 62 -7.22 -1.35 -3.13
C GLN A 62 -5.99 -2.22 -2.82
N THR A 63 -4.78 -1.71 -3.06
CA THR A 63 -3.55 -2.42 -2.72
C THR A 63 -3.40 -2.56 -1.21
N PHE A 64 -3.73 -1.53 -0.42
CA PHE A 64 -3.75 -1.64 1.05
C PHE A 64 -4.78 -2.66 1.54
N ASP A 65 -5.99 -2.68 0.97
CA ASP A 65 -7.00 -3.71 1.29
C ASP A 65 -6.44 -5.13 1.07
N HIS A 66 -5.73 -5.36 -0.04
CA HIS A 66 -5.10 -6.66 -0.32
C HIS A 66 -3.96 -6.99 0.66
N ILE A 67 -3.15 -6.00 1.05
CA ILE A 67 -2.11 -6.19 2.07
C ILE A 67 -2.76 -6.61 3.38
N GLU A 68 -3.80 -5.91 3.82
CA GLU A 68 -4.53 -6.22 5.05
C GLU A 68 -5.15 -7.62 5.01
N GLU A 69 -5.82 -7.98 3.91
CA GLU A 69 -6.42 -9.31 3.76
C GLU A 69 -5.37 -10.43 3.79
N LEU A 70 -4.31 -10.31 2.97
CA LEU A 70 -3.28 -11.34 2.89
C LEU A 70 -2.55 -11.49 4.22
N SER A 71 -2.09 -10.38 4.80
CA SER A 71 -1.35 -10.38 6.06
C SER A 71 -2.19 -10.90 7.23
N ARG A 72 -3.48 -10.55 7.28
CA ARG A 72 -4.40 -11.09 8.29
C ARG A 72 -4.63 -12.59 8.13
N ASN A 73 -4.70 -13.10 6.90
CA ASN A 73 -4.91 -14.53 6.65
C ASN A 73 -3.68 -15.38 7.01
N SER A 74 -2.48 -14.79 7.10
CA SER A 74 -1.23 -15.48 7.39
C SER A 74 -0.58 -15.10 8.73
N MET A 75 -1.17 -14.19 9.52
CA MET A 75 -0.57 -13.67 10.77
C MET A 75 -0.42 -14.71 11.90
N ASP A 76 -1.20 -15.79 11.85
CA ASP A 76 -1.11 -16.88 12.84
C ASP A 76 0.11 -17.76 12.58
N ASP A 77 0.56 -17.83 11.32
CA ASP A 77 1.67 -18.67 10.86
C ASP A 77 2.97 -17.88 10.61
N SER A 78 2.93 -16.55 10.64
CA SER A 78 4.09 -15.69 10.35
C SER A 78 4.09 -14.40 11.17
N ASP A 79 5.12 -14.19 11.98
CA ASP A 79 5.31 -12.94 12.74
C ASP A 79 5.45 -11.73 11.80
N TYR A 80 6.09 -11.92 10.65
CA TYR A 80 6.19 -10.88 9.61
C TYR A 80 4.82 -10.45 9.10
N SER A 81 3.93 -11.41 8.83
CA SER A 81 2.55 -11.10 8.41
C SER A 81 1.78 -10.36 9.50
N ARG A 82 1.99 -10.71 10.78
CA ARG A 82 1.38 -9.98 11.90
C ARG A 82 1.86 -8.53 11.97
N GLU A 83 3.15 -8.30 11.80
CA GLU A 83 3.75 -6.96 11.80
C GLU A 83 3.22 -6.11 10.64
N VAL A 84 3.18 -6.68 9.43
CA VAL A 84 2.59 -6.01 8.25
C VAL A 84 1.13 -5.67 8.48
N TRP A 85 0.33 -6.60 9.01
CA TRP A 85 -1.08 -6.34 9.27
C TRP A 85 -1.27 -5.16 10.25
N GLN A 86 -0.53 -5.17 11.36
CA GLN A 86 -0.62 -4.12 12.38
C GLN A 86 -0.19 -2.75 11.85
N THR A 87 0.95 -2.69 11.17
CA THR A 87 1.50 -1.44 10.65
C THR A 87 0.68 -0.90 9.48
N MET A 88 0.42 -1.73 8.48
CA MET A 88 -0.15 -1.24 7.22
C MET A 88 -1.63 -0.88 7.34
N SER A 89 -2.37 -1.48 8.28
CA SER A 89 -3.73 -1.03 8.62
C SER A 89 -3.73 0.41 9.12
N VAL A 90 -2.74 0.78 9.95
CA VAL A 90 -2.61 2.15 10.47
C VAL A 90 -2.20 3.11 9.36
N VAL A 91 -1.24 2.73 8.52
CA VAL A 91 -0.80 3.53 7.36
C VAL A 91 -1.97 3.77 6.40
N HIS A 92 -2.74 2.73 6.08
CA HIS A 92 -3.90 2.85 5.21
C HIS A 92 -4.92 3.83 5.79
N GLN A 93 -5.23 3.72 7.08
CA GLN A 93 -6.12 4.66 7.77
C GLN A 93 -5.58 6.09 7.75
N GLN A 94 -4.29 6.30 8.02
CA GLN A 94 -3.66 7.62 8.00
C GLN A 94 -3.87 8.27 6.62
N LEU A 95 -3.45 7.59 5.54
CA LEU A 95 -3.47 8.15 4.18
C LEU A 95 -4.87 8.32 3.56
N THR A 96 -5.88 7.65 4.12
CA THR A 96 -7.28 7.71 3.64
C THR A 96 -8.22 8.49 4.56
N SER A 97 -7.75 8.90 5.74
CA SER A 97 -8.53 9.71 6.68
C SER A 97 -8.84 11.10 6.12
N VAL A 98 -9.97 11.67 6.55
CA VAL A 98 -10.40 13.02 6.13
C VAL A 98 -9.38 14.09 6.54
N ASP A 99 -8.69 13.89 7.68
CA ASP A 99 -7.68 14.82 8.17
C ASP A 99 -6.37 14.73 7.39
N HIS A 100 -6.09 13.62 6.70
CA HIS A 100 -4.84 13.41 5.98
C HIS A 100 -5.07 12.74 4.61
N HIS A 101 -5.96 13.33 3.82
CA HIS A 101 -6.27 12.82 2.49
C HIS A 101 -5.02 12.91 1.60
N VAL A 102 -4.41 11.77 1.25
CA VAL A 102 -3.13 11.74 0.50
C VAL A 102 -3.16 12.49 -0.84
N LEU A 103 -4.36 12.69 -1.41
CA LEU A 103 -4.59 13.50 -2.61
C LEU A 103 -4.29 14.99 -2.40
N GLU A 104 -4.45 15.49 -1.18
CA GLU A 104 -4.28 16.90 -0.81
C GLU A 104 -2.85 17.24 -0.39
N LEU A 105 -2.03 16.23 -0.09
CA LEU A 105 -0.64 16.42 0.29
C LEU A 105 0.18 17.07 -0.84
N GLU A 106 1.27 17.75 -0.49
CA GLU A 106 2.21 18.23 -1.48
C GLU A 106 2.96 17.06 -2.14
N PRO A 107 3.39 17.19 -3.42
CA PRO A 107 4.13 16.13 -4.11
C PRO A 107 5.39 15.66 -3.38
N GLU A 108 6.08 16.54 -2.67
CA GLU A 108 7.27 16.21 -1.89
C GLU A 108 6.93 15.33 -0.68
N THR A 109 5.88 15.67 0.07
CA THR A 109 5.40 14.87 1.20
C THR A 109 5.01 13.45 0.77
N ARG A 110 4.30 13.32 -0.36
CA ARG A 110 3.98 12.00 -0.93
C ARG A 110 5.24 11.20 -1.31
N ARG A 111 6.23 11.86 -1.90
CA ARG A 111 7.50 11.21 -2.26
C ARG A 111 8.22 10.70 -1.03
N GLU A 112 8.24 11.47 0.05
CA GLU A 112 8.85 11.08 1.32
C GLU A 112 8.13 9.89 1.98
N ILE A 113 6.79 9.89 1.95
CA ILE A 113 5.97 8.74 2.38
C ILE A 113 6.32 7.48 1.57
N SER A 114 6.36 7.58 0.24
CA SER A 114 6.71 6.46 -0.64
C SER A 114 8.11 5.91 -0.34
N GLN A 115 9.09 6.80 -0.20
CA GLN A 115 10.46 6.42 0.14
C GLN A 115 10.55 5.75 1.51
N THR A 116 9.78 6.23 2.49
CA THR A 116 9.70 5.62 3.83
C THR A 116 9.21 4.18 3.77
N ILE A 117 8.12 3.92 3.02
CA ILE A 117 7.60 2.55 2.83
C ILE A 117 8.68 1.68 2.15
N ASN A 118 9.23 2.13 1.02
CA ASN A 118 10.22 1.36 0.26
C ASN A 118 11.45 1.02 1.10
N HIS A 119 12.01 2.02 1.80
CA HIS A 119 13.19 1.84 2.64
C HIS A 119 12.95 0.87 3.80
N SER A 120 11.80 0.99 4.47
CA SER A 120 11.42 0.06 5.54
C SER A 120 11.25 -1.37 5.05
N VAL A 121 10.65 -1.57 3.87
CA VAL A 121 10.48 -2.89 3.26
C VAL A 121 11.84 -3.50 2.90
N GLU A 122 12.72 -2.73 2.23
CA GLU A 122 14.07 -3.18 1.86
C GLU A 122 14.91 -3.60 3.08
N ASN A 123 14.75 -2.89 4.20
CA ASN A 123 15.52 -3.13 5.43
C ASN A 123 14.81 -4.05 6.44
N ARG A 124 13.64 -4.59 6.11
CA ARG A 124 12.82 -5.42 7.02
C ARG A 124 12.48 -4.72 8.35
N ASN A 125 12.20 -3.41 8.30
CA ASN A 125 11.88 -2.59 9.46
C ASN A 125 10.46 -2.01 9.31
N ILE A 126 9.45 -2.88 9.43
CA ILE A 126 8.06 -2.56 9.07
C ILE A 126 7.36 -1.79 10.18
N ASN A 127 7.57 -2.16 11.45
CA ASN A 127 6.96 -1.56 12.63
C ASN A 127 7.10 -0.03 12.78
N GLU A 128 8.09 0.60 12.15
CA GLU A 128 8.32 2.04 12.24
C GLU A 128 7.59 2.86 11.16
N ILE A 129 7.07 2.22 10.09
CA ILE A 129 6.48 2.92 8.94
C ILE A 129 5.34 3.86 9.38
N ALA A 130 4.41 3.37 10.20
CA ALA A 130 3.23 4.14 10.61
C ALA A 130 3.59 5.40 11.42
N GLN A 131 4.61 5.33 12.27
CA GLN A 131 5.06 6.48 13.05
C GLN A 131 5.82 7.48 12.16
N ASN A 132 6.65 6.99 11.25
CA ASN A 132 7.41 7.84 10.34
C ASN A 132 6.48 8.60 9.38
N ILE A 133 5.47 7.93 8.81
CA ILE A 133 4.45 8.57 7.97
C ILE A 133 3.65 9.60 8.77
N TYR A 134 3.26 9.29 10.01
CA TYR A 134 2.60 10.27 10.87
C TYR A 134 3.45 11.53 11.05
N ASN A 135 4.74 11.39 11.34
CA ASN A 135 5.64 12.52 11.54
C ASN A 135 5.77 13.36 10.25
N ILE A 136 5.96 12.71 9.11
CA ILE A 136 6.05 13.38 7.80
C ILE A 136 4.82 14.23 7.54
N ILE A 137 3.62 13.71 7.80
CA ILE A 137 2.38 14.46 7.53
C ILE A 137 2.26 15.65 8.50
N ASN A 138 2.48 15.42 9.79
CA ASN A 138 2.29 16.48 10.80
C ASN A 138 3.37 17.58 10.77
N GLU A 139 4.62 17.25 10.44
CA GLU A 139 5.70 18.24 10.33
C GLU A 139 5.45 19.23 9.17
N ASN A 140 4.85 18.74 8.07
CA ASN A 140 4.53 19.55 6.90
C ASN A 140 3.25 20.40 7.03
N GLU A 141 2.40 20.16 8.05
CA GLU A 141 1.21 20.97 8.33
C GLU A 141 1.49 22.20 9.22
N THR A 142 2.69 22.27 9.82
CA THR A 142 3.07 23.32 10.78
C THR A 142 3.81 24.53 10.19
N ASP A 143 4.03 24.58 8.88
CA ASP A 143 4.64 25.70 8.13
C ASP A 143 3.60 26.57 7.37
#